data_AF-A0AAF0PY08-F1
#
_entry.id   AF-A0AAF0PY08-F1
#
_cell.length_a   1.000
_cell.length_b   1.000
_cell.length_c   1.000
_cell.angle_alpha   90.00
_cell.angle_beta   90.00
_cell.angle_gamma   90.00
#
_symmetry.space_group_name_H-M   'P 1'
#
loop_
_entity.id
_entity.type
_entity.pdbx_description
1 polymer ?
#
loop_
_entity_poly.entity_id
_entity_poly.type
_entity_poly.pdbx_seq_one_letter_code
_entity_poly.pdbx_strand_id
1 'polypeptide(L)'
;MLATEVDWWRFLNPLIQLRWYSWIGAAIFFWGWIHQHHCHAILGSLRENREDNDEYVVPHGDWFQYVSSPHYLAEIVIYAGFVVASGCSDLTIWLLWGFTVVNLVLAAAETHRWYLHKFDNYPRNRFAIFPFVY
;
A
#
# COMPACT_ATOMS: atom_id res chain seq x y z
N MET A 1 -16.14 45.42 3.74
CA MET A 1 -15.96 43.98 3.57
C MET A 1 -14.46 43.73 3.57
N LEU A 2 -13.88 43.39 4.72
CA LEU A 2 -12.44 43.13 4.86
C LEU A 2 -12.19 41.70 4.38
N ALA A 3 -11.52 41.56 3.23
CA ALA A 3 -10.97 40.27 2.83
C ALA A 3 -9.90 39.90 3.86
N THR A 4 -10.14 38.84 4.63
CA THR A 4 -9.11 38.18 5.41
C THR A 4 -8.09 37.62 4.41
N GLU A 5 -7.00 38.34 4.18
CA GLU A 5 -5.88 37.80 3.40
C GLU A 5 -5.36 36.57 4.14
N VAL A 6 -5.55 35.40 3.53
CA VAL A 6 -5.02 34.15 4.05
C VAL A 6 -3.51 34.23 3.98
N ASP A 7 -2.85 34.28 5.14
CA ASP A 7 -1.39 34.28 5.23
C ASP A 7 -0.84 32.89 4.94
N TRP A 8 -0.71 32.58 3.65
CA TRP A 8 -0.16 31.33 3.15
C TRP A 8 1.25 31.03 3.64
N TRP A 9 2.04 32.07 3.97
CA TRP A 9 3.42 31.89 4.43
C TRP A 9 3.48 31.19 5.78
N ARG A 10 2.56 31.51 6.69
CA ARG A 10 2.46 30.84 7.99
C ARG A 10 2.18 29.35 7.84
N PHE A 11 1.42 28.95 6.82
CA PHE A 11 1.13 27.55 6.52
C PHE A 11 2.28 26.82 5.81
N LEU A 12 3.01 27.51 4.94
CA LEU A 12 4.11 26.91 4.17
C LEU A 12 5.44 26.83 4.95
N ASN A 13 5.68 27.76 5.88
CA ASN A 13 6.94 27.85 6.63
C ASN A 13 7.35 26.52 7.32
N PRO A 14 6.45 25.79 8.02
CA PRO A 14 6.81 24.50 8.62
C PRO A 14 7.23 23.44 7.60
N LEU A 15 6.62 23.44 6.40
CA LEU A 15 6.94 22.47 5.35
C LEU A 15 8.34 22.72 4.77
N ILE A 16 8.73 23.99 4.64
CA ILE A 16 10.06 24.38 4.12
C ILE A 16 11.16 24.07 5.15
N GLN A 17 10.82 24.01 6.44
CA GLN A 17 11.75 23.63 7.51
C GLN A 17 11.97 22.11 7.61
N LEU A 18 11.20 21.30 6.88
CA LEU A 18 11.41 19.85 6.85
C LEU A 18 12.74 19.49 6.19
N ARG A 19 13.38 18.45 6.72
CA ARG A 19 14.64 17.94 6.16
C ARG A 19 14.37 17.19 4.85
N TRP A 20 15.39 17.11 3.99
CA TRP A 20 15.28 16.50 2.65
C TRP A 20 14.73 15.06 2.66
N TYR A 21 15.04 14.27 3.69
CA TYR A 21 14.52 12.90 3.83
C TYR A 21 13.02 12.86 4.10
N SER A 22 12.42 13.91 4.67
CA SER A 22 10.97 14.00 4.86
C SER A 22 10.25 14.05 3.51
N TRP A 23 10.84 14.74 2.53
CA TRP A 23 10.32 14.77 1.16
C TRP A 23 10.50 13.45 0.41
N ILE A 24 11.61 12.74 0.64
CA ILE A 24 11.80 11.39 0.10
C ILE A 24 10.78 10.43 0.70
N GLY A 25 10.60 10.46 2.03
CA GLY A 25 9.60 9.65 2.71
C GLY A 25 8.18 9.95 2.21
N ALA A 26 7.86 11.23 1.97
CA ALA A 26 6.59 11.62 1.37
C ALA A 26 6.42 11.06 -0.06
N ALA A 27 7.46 11.10 -0.90
CA ALA A 27 7.40 10.51 -2.24
C ALA A 27 7.14 8.99 -2.20
N ILE A 28 7.83 8.27 -1.29
CA ILE A 28 7.60 6.83 -1.08
C ILE A 28 6.18 6.56 -0.57
N PHE A 29 5.71 7.38 0.38
CA PHE A 29 4.35 7.29 0.91
C PHE A 29 3.30 7.44 -0.19
N PHE A 30 3.39 8.50 -1.01
CA PHE A 30 2.43 8.74 -2.07
C PHE A 30 2.49 7.67 -3.17
N TRP A 31 3.68 7.17 -3.49
CA TRP A 31 3.84 6.05 -4.41
C TRP A 31 3.10 4.80 -3.92
N GLY A 32 3.33 4.41 -2.66
CA GLY A 32 2.60 3.29 -2.04
C GLY A 32 1.09 3.54 -1.99
N TRP A 33 0.67 4.74 -1.63
CA TRP A 33 -0.75 5.11 -1.56
C TRP A 33 -1.46 5.02 -2.92
N ILE A 34 -0.84 5.48 -4.01
CA ILE A 34 -1.40 5.37 -5.37
C ILE A 34 -1.65 3.90 -5.73
N HIS A 35 -0.65 3.04 -5.51
CA HIS A 35 -0.78 1.60 -5.78
C HIS A 35 -1.81 0.92 -4.88
N GLN A 36 -1.86 1.28 -3.60
CA GLN A 36 -2.87 0.74 -2.68
C GLN A 36 -4.28 1.13 -3.13
N HIS A 37 -4.48 2.39 -3.51
CA HIS A 37 -5.75 2.90 -4.02
C HIS A 37 -6.16 2.16 -5.31
N HIS A 38 -5.26 2.01 -6.28
CA HIS A 38 -5.53 1.25 -7.51
C HIS A 38 -5.88 -0.21 -7.21
N CYS A 39 -5.16 -0.87 -6.31
CA CYS A 39 -5.44 -2.25 -5.94
C CYS A 39 -6.84 -2.39 -5.30
N HIS A 40 -7.23 -1.45 -4.43
CA HIS A 40 -8.58 -1.44 -3.85
C HIS A 40 -9.66 -1.12 -4.88
N ALA A 41 -9.41 -0.22 -5.83
CA ALA A 41 -10.33 0.07 -6.92
C ALA A 41 -10.58 -1.18 -7.79
N ILE A 42 -9.51 -1.93 -8.12
CA ILE A 42 -9.61 -3.21 -8.84
C ILE A 42 -10.46 -4.20 -8.03
N LEU A 43 -10.13 -4.42 -6.76
CA LEU A 43 -10.89 -5.34 -5.89
C LEU A 43 -12.36 -4.91 -5.73
N GLY A 44 -12.63 -3.61 -5.68
CA GLY A 44 -13.98 -3.04 -5.64
C GLY A 44 -14.77 -3.32 -6.91
N SER A 45 -14.17 -3.08 -8.08
CA SER A 45 -14.82 -3.32 -9.37
C SER A 45 -15.17 -4.79 -9.61
N LEU A 46 -14.41 -5.73 -9.04
CA LEU A 46 -14.71 -7.17 -9.12
C LEU A 46 -15.98 -7.55 -8.35
N ARG A 47 -16.34 -6.76 -7.34
CA ARG A 47 -17.59 -6.97 -6.58
C ARG A 47 -18.79 -6.37 -7.27
N GLU A 48 -18.62 -5.23 -7.93
CA GLU A 48 -19.70 -4.53 -8.64
C GLU A 48 -20.13 -5.28 -9.92
N ASN A 49 -19.18 -5.89 -10.62
CA ASN A 49 -19.44 -6.64 -11.85
C ASN A 49 -19.89 -8.10 -11.60
N ARG A 50 -20.34 -8.45 -10.38
CA ARG A 50 -20.89 -9.79 -10.08
C ARG A 50 -22.35 -9.87 -10.52
N GLU A 51 -22.61 -10.61 -11.60
CA GLU A 51 -23.95 -11.12 -11.91
C GLU A 51 -24.27 -12.32 -11.02
N ASP A 52 -24.93 -12.06 -9.88
CA ASP A 52 -25.73 -12.96 -9.01
C ASP A 52 -25.10 -14.26 -8.44
N ASN A 53 -23.90 -14.65 -8.87
CA ASN A 53 -23.16 -15.79 -8.35
C ASN A 53 -22.06 -15.27 -7.43
N ASP A 54 -22.10 -15.63 -6.14
CA ASP A 54 -21.15 -15.21 -5.09
C ASP A 54 -19.73 -15.79 -5.27
N GLU A 55 -19.33 -16.09 -6.50
CA GLU A 55 -18.03 -16.64 -6.85
C GLU A 55 -16.95 -15.56 -6.81
N TYR A 56 -15.85 -15.88 -6.14
CA TYR A 56 -14.68 -15.01 -6.11
C TYR A 56 -14.03 -14.99 -7.50
N VAL A 57 -13.43 -13.85 -7.85
CA VAL A 57 -12.71 -13.67 -9.12
C VAL A 57 -11.24 -13.38 -8.82
N VAL A 58 -10.34 -13.91 -9.65
CA VAL A 58 -8.91 -13.61 -9.54
C VAL A 58 -8.64 -12.18 -10.02
N PRO A 59 -8.07 -11.29 -9.19
CA PRO A 59 -7.77 -9.92 -9.60
C PRO A 59 -6.60 -9.87 -10.59
N HIS A 60 -6.67 -8.91 -11.52
CA HIS A 60 -5.65 -8.61 -12.52
C HIS A 60 -5.47 -7.09 -12.65
N GLY A 61 -4.28 -6.66 -13.07
CA GLY A 61 -3.90 -5.25 -13.16
C GLY A 61 -2.97 -4.80 -12.04
N ASP A 62 -2.24 -3.71 -12.27
CA ASP A 62 -1.20 -3.20 -11.36
C ASP A 62 -0.25 -4.34 -10.88
N TRP A 63 0.14 -4.34 -9.61
CA TRP A 63 1.02 -5.35 -9.01
C TRP A 63 0.36 -6.73 -8.82
N PHE A 64 -0.94 -6.92 -9.10
CA PHE A 64 -1.56 -8.25 -9.04
C PHE A 64 -0.97 -9.23 -10.05
N GLN A 65 -0.26 -8.73 -11.07
CA GLN A 65 0.47 -9.59 -12.01
C GLN A 65 1.67 -10.32 -11.37
N TYR A 66 2.22 -9.77 -10.27
CA TYR A 66 3.39 -10.31 -9.61
C TYR A 66 3.07 -10.98 -8.27
N VAL A 67 2.14 -10.41 -7.50
CA VAL A 67 1.83 -10.87 -6.14
C VAL A 67 0.32 -11.03 -5.95
N SER A 68 -0.08 -11.92 -5.04
CA SER A 68 -1.50 -12.16 -4.71
C SER A 68 -2.13 -11.01 -3.93
N SER A 69 -1.37 -10.40 -3.02
CA SER A 69 -1.86 -9.33 -2.15
C SER A 69 -1.03 -8.03 -2.31
N PRO A 70 -1.05 -7.38 -3.47
CA PRO A 70 -0.27 -6.17 -3.74
C PRO A 70 -0.69 -4.96 -2.90
N HIS A 71 -1.94 -4.87 -2.46
CA HIS A 71 -2.41 -3.81 -1.56
C HIS A 71 -1.71 -3.87 -0.20
N TYR A 72 -1.38 -5.06 0.29
CA TYR A 72 -0.57 -5.26 1.49
C TYR A 72 0.89 -4.87 1.27
N LEU A 73 1.47 -5.21 0.11
CA LEU A 73 2.81 -4.73 -0.26
C LEU A 73 2.84 -3.20 -0.33
N ALA A 74 1.84 -2.58 -0.93
CA ALA A 74 1.71 -1.14 -1.02
C ALA A 74 1.62 -0.49 0.37
N GLU A 75 0.89 -1.10 1.31
CA GLU A 75 0.84 -0.64 2.69
C GLU A 75 2.21 -0.73 3.38
N ILE A 76 2.97 -1.81 3.19
CA ILE A 76 4.36 -1.90 3.68
C ILE A 76 5.23 -0.74 3.15
N VAL A 77 5.06 -0.38 1.87
CA VAL A 77 5.77 0.76 1.25
C VAL A 77 5.35 2.09 1.88
N ILE A 78 4.06 2.29 2.15
CA ILE A 78 3.54 3.48 2.83
C ILE A 78 4.23 3.68 4.20
N TYR A 79 4.26 2.63 5.02
CA TYR A 79 4.92 2.71 6.33
C TYR A 79 6.45 2.83 6.23
N ALA A 80 7.07 2.28 5.18
CA ALA A 80 8.49 2.53 4.91
C ALA A 80 8.75 4.03 4.62
N GLY A 81 7.81 4.70 3.94
CA GLY A 81 7.80 6.15 3.77
C GLY A 81 7.85 6.90 5.09
N PHE A 82 7.10 6.47 6.11
CA PHE A 82 7.16 7.07 7.45
C PHE A 82 8.51 6.86 8.15
N VAL A 83 9.11 5.68 8.03
CA VAL A 83 10.45 5.40 8.57
C VAL A 83 11.49 6.34 7.94
N VAL A 84 11.44 6.53 6.63
CA VAL A 84 12.34 7.47 5.93
C VAL A 84 12.04 8.91 6.32
N ALA A 85 10.76 9.28 6.42
CA ALA A 85 10.35 10.64 6.75
C ALA A 85 10.76 11.07 8.16
N SER A 86 10.89 10.12 9.09
CA SER A 86 11.40 10.33 10.46
C SER A 86 12.93 10.35 10.54
N GLY A 87 13.63 10.20 9.42
CA GLY A 87 15.10 10.15 9.38
C GLY A 87 15.67 8.84 9.91
N CYS A 88 14.88 7.76 9.90
CA CYS A 88 15.25 6.43 10.37
C CYS A 88 15.67 6.34 11.86
N SER A 89 15.44 7.38 12.66
CA SER A 89 15.87 7.44 14.06
C SER A 89 14.78 7.10 15.08
N ASP A 90 13.52 7.07 14.65
CA ASP A 90 12.38 6.85 15.54
C ASP A 90 12.09 5.34 15.70
N LEU A 91 12.41 4.81 16.88
CA LEU A 91 12.19 3.39 17.20
C LEU A 91 10.71 3.00 17.16
N THR A 92 9.80 3.89 17.57
CA THR A 92 8.36 3.61 17.57
C THR A 92 7.87 3.43 16.13
N ILE A 93 8.34 4.24 15.19
CA ILE A 93 8.00 4.10 13.78
C ILE A 93 8.60 2.83 13.17
N TRP A 94 9.81 2.45 13.57
CA TRP A 94 10.40 1.16 13.19
C TRP A 94 9.59 -0.04 13.70
N LEU A 95 9.15 -0.01 14.95
CA LEU A 95 8.32 -1.07 15.52
C LEU A 95 6.96 -1.15 14.82
N LEU A 96 6.36 -0.01 14.50
CA LEU A 96 5.12 0.06 13.74
C LEU A 96 5.30 -0.53 12.33
N TRP A 97 6.36 -0.16 11.61
CA TRP A 97 6.66 -0.72 10.30
C TRP A 97 6.91 -2.24 10.37
N GLY A 98 7.71 -2.69 11.34
CA GLY A 98 7.98 -4.12 11.54
C GLY A 98 6.72 -4.93 11.87
N PHE A 99 5.84 -4.39 12.71
CA PHE A 99 4.54 -4.98 12.99
C PHE A 99 3.68 -5.08 11.72
N THR A 100 3.58 -3.99 10.95
CA THR A 100 2.85 -3.97 9.67
C THR A 100 3.39 -5.03 8.71
N VAL A 101 4.72 -5.14 8.55
CA VAL A 101 5.33 -6.16 7.70
C VAL A 101 4.94 -7.56 8.15
N VAL A 102 5.12 -7.90 9.42
CA VAL A 102 4.82 -9.25 9.91
C VAL A 102 3.33 -9.58 9.77
N ASN A 103 2.45 -8.67 10.18
CA ASN A 103 1.01 -8.88 10.12
C ASN A 103 0.53 -9.10 8.69
N LEU A 104 0.98 -8.26 7.76
CA LEU A 104 0.55 -8.30 6.37
C LEU A 104 1.18 -9.45 5.58
N VAL A 105 2.42 -9.85 5.88
CA VAL A 105 3.05 -11.04 5.28
C VAL A 105 2.28 -12.30 5.67
N LEU A 106 1.87 -12.45 6.93
CA LEU A 106 1.07 -13.58 7.38
C LEU A 106 -0.30 -13.61 6.69
N ALA A 107 -1.00 -12.46 6.66
CA ALA A 107 -2.28 -12.34 5.97
C ALA A 107 -2.17 -12.62 4.46
N ALA A 108 -1.10 -12.15 3.81
CA ALA A 108 -0.84 -12.42 2.40
C ALA A 108 -0.58 -13.91 2.14
N ALA A 109 0.14 -14.59 3.03
CA ALA A 109 0.41 -16.02 2.91
C ALA A 109 -0.87 -16.84 2.99
N GLU A 110 -1.77 -16.52 3.93
CA GLU A 110 -3.09 -17.16 4.02
C GLU A 110 -3.93 -16.89 2.78
N THR A 111 -3.96 -15.64 2.31
CA THR A 111 -4.68 -15.23 1.10
C THR A 111 -4.16 -15.96 -0.14
N HIS A 112 -2.85 -16.05 -0.31
CA HIS A 112 -2.20 -16.75 -1.42
C HIS A 112 -2.52 -18.25 -1.40
N ARG A 113 -2.44 -18.90 -0.23
CA ARG A 113 -2.83 -20.32 -0.07
C ARG A 113 -4.29 -20.53 -0.40
N TRP A 114 -5.17 -19.64 0.06
CA TRP A 114 -6.59 -19.71 -0.24
C TRP A 114 -6.85 -19.60 -1.76
N TYR A 115 -6.20 -18.67 -2.46
CA TYR A 115 -6.30 -18.55 -3.92
C TYR A 115 -5.86 -19.83 -4.64
N LEU A 116 -4.74 -20.43 -4.24
CA LEU A 116 -4.24 -21.69 -4.82
C LEU A 116 -5.21 -22.88 -4.62
N HIS A 117 -5.94 -22.92 -3.51
CA HIS A 117 -6.92 -23.99 -3.24
C HIS A 117 -8.28 -23.71 -3.89
N LYS A 118 -8.66 -22.44 -4.04
CA LYS A 118 -9.97 -22.05 -4.54
C LYS A 118 -10.05 -22.09 -6.07
N PHE A 119 -8.95 -21.77 -6.76
CA PHE A 119 -8.92 -21.64 -8.22
C PHE A 119 -7.94 -22.63 -8.84
N ASP A 120 -8.46 -23.60 -9.59
CA ASP A 120 -7.64 -24.57 -10.31
C ASP A 120 -6.68 -23.91 -11.31
N ASN A 121 -7.11 -22.79 -11.91
CA ASN A 121 -6.36 -22.02 -12.91
C ASN A 121 -5.65 -20.79 -12.31
N TYR A 122 -5.34 -20.77 -11.02
CA TYR A 122 -4.62 -19.64 -10.42
C TYR A 122 -3.20 -19.49 -11.02
N PRO A 123 -2.73 -18.27 -11.33
CA PRO A 123 -1.40 -18.06 -11.87
C PRO A 123 -0.31 -18.48 -10.87
N ARG A 124 0.38 -19.60 -11.15
CA ARG A 124 1.43 -20.16 -10.28
C ARG A 124 2.71 -19.31 -10.20
N ASN A 125 2.87 -18.33 -11.09
CA ASN A 125 4.01 -17.41 -11.08
C ASN A 125 3.82 -16.21 -10.12
N ARG A 126 2.65 -16.09 -9.48
CA ARG A 126 2.44 -15.05 -8.47
C ARG A 126 3.08 -15.45 -7.15
N PHE A 127 3.70 -14.48 -6.51
CA PHE A 127 4.21 -14.57 -5.15
C PHE A 127 3.11 -14.17 -4.15
N ALA A 128 3.26 -14.48 -2.87
CA ALA A 128 2.32 -14.06 -1.84
C ALA A 128 2.33 -12.53 -1.65
N ILE A 129 3.51 -11.92 -1.48
CA ILE A 129 3.62 -10.50 -1.14
C ILE A 129 4.87 -9.78 -1.66
N PHE A 130 6.05 -10.40 -1.65
CA PHE A 130 7.31 -9.84 -2.14
C PHE A 130 7.66 -10.43 -3.51
N PRO A 131 7.64 -9.62 -4.58
CA PRO A 131 7.97 -10.11 -5.92
C PRO A 131 9.34 -10.78 -5.96
N PHE A 132 9.41 -11.95 -6.61
CA PHE A 132 10.65 -12.73 -6.80
C PHE A 132 11.28 -13.30 -5.53
N VAL A 133 10.63 -13.19 -4.38
CA VAL A 133 11.14 -13.68 -3.09
C VAL A 133 10.12 -14.56 -2.38
N TYR A 134 8.93 -14.03 -2.09
CA TYR A 134 7.92 -14.71 -1.29
C TYR A 134 6.51 -14.27 -1.64
#